data_AF-A0A816GNY2-F1
#
_entry.id   AF-A0A816GNY2-F1
#
_cell.length_a   1.000
_cell.length_b   1.000
_cell.length_c   1.000
_cell.angle_alpha   90.00
_cell.angle_beta   90.00
_cell.angle_gamma   90.00
#
_symmetry.space_group_name_H-M   'P 1'
#
loop_
_entity.id
_entity.type
_entity.pdbx_description
1 polymer ?
#
loop_
_entity_poly.entity_id
_entity_poly.type
_entity_poly.pdbx_seq_one_letter_code
_entity_poly.pdbx_strand_id
1 'polypeptide(L)'
;MATPHKPNLAISRYTDFRDEPVSRLLAPIGGYQDKPIVSLEESVELVSDLFDDIQGNVWVAKENCKNPADGLNQNESAAIHLYTMQFDPDPSLYHVLNEKLRSENRQSLKPWFSYLKLFLTALYKLPSRSQTVWRGVRNVDLSAKYPTGSKFAFTVFTF
;
A
#
# COMPACT_ATOMS: atom_id res chain seq x y z
N MET A 1 18.78 -36.56 -23.85
CA MET A 1 17.79 -36.37 -22.77
C MET A 1 18.24 -35.18 -21.93
N ALA A 2 17.64 -34.01 -22.15
CA ALA A 2 17.96 -32.79 -21.41
C ALA A 2 16.94 -32.61 -20.28
N THR A 3 17.42 -32.49 -19.05
CA THR A 3 16.63 -32.17 -17.86
C THR A 3 16.02 -30.77 -17.98
N PRO A 4 14.72 -30.57 -17.66
CA PRO A 4 14.13 -29.25 -17.69
C PRO A 4 14.59 -28.44 -16.47
N HIS A 5 15.18 -27.28 -16.74
CA HIS A 5 15.56 -26.29 -15.74
C HIS A 5 14.28 -25.72 -15.11
N LYS A 6 14.01 -26.03 -13.84
CA LYS A 6 12.97 -25.33 -13.07
C LYS A 6 13.41 -23.86 -12.91
N PRO A 7 12.57 -22.86 -13.25
CA PRO A 7 12.85 -21.50 -12.86
C PRO A 7 12.74 -21.40 -11.33
N ASN A 8 13.81 -20.88 -10.73
CA ASN A 8 13.89 -20.51 -9.33
C ASN A 8 12.70 -19.59 -9.00
N LEU A 9 11.89 -19.93 -7.97
CA LEU A 9 10.96 -18.99 -7.35
C LEU A 9 11.80 -17.89 -6.70
N ALA A 10 12.19 -16.89 -7.49
CA ALA A 10 12.76 -15.69 -6.98
C ALA A 10 11.67 -14.97 -6.19
N ILE A 11 11.93 -14.74 -4.89
CA ILE A 11 11.21 -13.77 -4.06
C ILE A 11 11.24 -12.45 -4.82
N SER A 12 10.17 -12.20 -5.56
CA SER A 12 9.98 -11.04 -6.41
C SER A 12 9.39 -9.95 -5.53
N ARG A 13 10.26 -9.26 -4.77
CA ARG A 13 9.95 -7.87 -4.42
C ARG A 13 9.96 -7.09 -5.74
N TYR A 14 8.79 -6.98 -6.34
CA TYR A 14 8.58 -6.22 -7.56
C TYR A 14 8.95 -4.77 -7.26
N THR A 15 9.99 -4.27 -7.91
CA THR A 15 10.40 -2.88 -7.72
C THR A 15 9.43 -1.97 -8.45
N ASP A 16 8.48 -1.48 -7.68
CA ASP A 16 7.42 -0.51 -7.97
C ASP A 16 7.86 0.83 -8.58
N PHE A 17 9.16 1.00 -8.87
CA PHE A 17 9.80 2.24 -9.29
C PHE A 17 9.94 2.38 -10.82
N ARG A 18 9.84 1.28 -11.56
CA ARG A 18 10.03 1.31 -13.03
C ARG A 18 8.98 2.17 -13.73
N ASP A 19 7.78 2.26 -13.13
CA ASP A 19 6.60 2.90 -13.71
C ASP A 19 6.17 4.20 -13.00
N GLU A 20 6.96 4.74 -12.05
CA GLU A 20 6.64 6.04 -11.44
C GLU A 20 6.87 7.16 -12.48
N PRO A 21 5.81 7.87 -12.95
CA PRO A 21 5.97 8.94 -13.89
C PRO A 21 6.52 10.16 -13.15
N VAL A 22 7.81 10.44 -13.34
CA VAL A 22 8.50 11.63 -12.79
C VAL A 22 7.87 12.94 -13.32
N SER A 23 6.94 12.89 -14.29
CA SER A 23 6.41 14.05 -15.01
C SER A 23 4.89 14.26 -15.00
N ARG A 24 4.06 13.35 -14.49
CA ARG A 24 2.59 13.52 -14.54
C ARG A 24 1.98 13.59 -13.15
N LEU A 25 1.76 14.82 -12.68
CA LEU A 25 0.92 15.09 -11.51
C LEU A 25 -0.49 14.59 -11.80
N LEU A 26 -0.85 13.44 -11.22
CA LEU A 26 -2.21 12.93 -11.29
C LEU A 26 -3.12 13.80 -10.41
N ALA A 27 -4.39 13.92 -10.81
CA ALA A 27 -5.38 14.64 -10.01
C ALA A 27 -5.44 14.08 -8.57
N PRO A 28 -5.57 14.94 -7.55
CA PRO A 28 -5.76 14.51 -6.17
C PRO A 28 -6.94 13.54 -6.04
N ILE A 29 -6.80 12.56 -5.16
CA ILE A 29 -7.88 11.61 -4.87
C ILE A 29 -8.86 12.30 -3.91
N GLY A 30 -10.07 12.58 -4.39
CA GLY A 30 -11.17 13.13 -3.60
C GLY A 30 -12.27 12.09 -3.33
N GLY A 31 -13.12 12.36 -2.33
CA GLY A 31 -14.33 11.56 -2.03
C GLY A 31 -14.16 10.44 -1.01
N TYR A 32 -12.93 9.99 -0.72
CA TYR A 32 -12.71 9.07 0.41
C TYR A 32 -12.93 9.76 1.77
N GLN A 33 -12.72 11.07 1.83
CA GLN A 33 -12.84 11.88 3.03
C GLN A 33 -14.26 11.86 3.62
N ASP A 34 -15.26 11.80 2.74
CA ASP A 34 -16.69 11.80 3.07
C ASP A 34 -17.20 10.42 3.51
N LYS A 35 -16.38 9.36 3.40
CA LYS A 35 -16.74 8.05 3.90
C LYS A 35 -16.74 8.04 5.43
N PRO A 36 -17.69 7.33 6.06
CA PRO A 36 -17.62 7.08 7.49
C PRO A 36 -16.38 6.23 7.81
N ILE A 37 -15.85 6.37 9.02
CA ILE A 37 -14.85 5.44 9.55
C ILE A 37 -15.62 4.18 9.98
N VAL A 38 -15.20 3.03 9.46
CA VAL A 38 -15.82 1.72 9.66
C VAL A 38 -14.81 0.73 10.24
N SER A 39 -15.24 -0.50 10.53
CA SER A 39 -14.32 -1.58 10.93
C SER A 39 -13.36 -1.96 9.80
N LEU A 40 -12.27 -2.67 10.13
CA LEU A 40 -11.33 -3.12 9.10
C LEU A 40 -11.99 -4.09 8.11
N GLU A 41 -12.82 -5.00 8.63
CA GLU A 41 -13.63 -5.95 7.85
C GLU A 41 -14.50 -5.23 6.82
N GLU A 42 -15.34 -4.29 7.27
CA GLU A 42 -16.23 -3.50 6.40
C GLU A 42 -15.45 -2.67 5.39
N SER A 43 -14.26 -2.18 5.78
CA SER A 43 -13.47 -1.30 4.92
C SER A 43 -12.95 -1.97 3.66
N VAL A 44 -12.79 -3.31 3.67
CA VAL A 44 -12.26 -4.11 2.55
C VAL A 44 -13.33 -4.87 1.76
N GLU A 45 -14.61 -4.80 2.17
CA GLU A 45 -15.69 -5.57 1.54
C GLU A 45 -15.79 -5.35 0.03
N LEU A 46 -15.71 -4.11 -0.43
CA LEU A 46 -15.85 -3.79 -1.86
C LEU A 46 -14.63 -4.20 -2.70
N VAL A 47 -13.55 -4.65 -2.07
CA VAL A 47 -12.31 -5.08 -2.73
C VAL A 47 -11.96 -6.53 -2.39
N SER A 48 -12.84 -7.26 -1.69
CA SER A 48 -12.55 -8.62 -1.22
C SER A 48 -12.28 -9.57 -2.37
N ASP A 49 -13.02 -9.43 -3.46
CA ASP A 49 -12.96 -10.32 -4.62
C ASP A 49 -11.66 -10.16 -5.43
N LEU A 50 -10.80 -9.19 -5.07
CA LEU A 50 -9.48 -9.02 -5.66
C LEU A 50 -8.42 -9.93 -5.03
N PHE A 51 -8.77 -10.65 -3.96
CA PHE A 51 -7.86 -11.45 -3.15
C PHE A 51 -8.43 -12.84 -2.88
N ASP A 52 -7.54 -13.83 -2.74
CA ASP A 52 -7.95 -15.21 -2.44
C ASP A 52 -8.57 -15.34 -1.04
N ASP A 53 -7.97 -14.70 -0.03
CA ASP A 53 -8.49 -14.69 1.35
C ASP A 53 -8.18 -13.36 2.06
N ILE A 54 -8.89 -12.28 1.70
CA ILE A 54 -8.68 -10.99 2.40
C ILE A 54 -9.13 -11.06 3.87
N GLN A 55 -10.15 -11.86 4.19
CA GLN A 55 -10.76 -11.87 5.53
C GLN A 55 -9.86 -12.60 6.53
N GLY A 56 -9.20 -13.69 6.14
CA GLY A 56 -8.16 -14.32 6.94
C GLY A 56 -7.00 -13.37 7.22
N ASN A 57 -6.57 -12.61 6.21
CA ASN A 57 -5.53 -11.59 6.38
C ASN A 57 -5.97 -10.43 7.31
N VAL A 58 -7.23 -9.98 7.21
CA VAL A 58 -7.82 -9.01 8.15
C VAL A 58 -7.82 -9.54 9.58
N TRP A 59 -8.20 -10.80 9.78
CA TRP A 59 -8.17 -11.43 11.10
C TRP A 59 -6.76 -11.46 11.68
N VAL A 60 -5.76 -11.91 10.91
CA VAL A 60 -4.34 -11.92 11.32
C VAL A 60 -3.89 -10.50 11.70
N ALA A 61 -4.23 -9.50 10.90
CA ALA A 61 -3.86 -8.12 11.17
C ALA A 61 -4.46 -7.60 12.49
N LYS A 62 -5.72 -7.93 12.78
CA LYS A 62 -6.39 -7.54 14.05
C LYS A 62 -5.81 -8.27 15.25
N GLU A 63 -5.50 -9.56 15.10
CA GLU A 63 -4.88 -10.35 16.16
C GLU A 63 -3.50 -9.81 16.56
N ASN A 64 -2.72 -9.35 15.58
CA ASN A 64 -1.43 -8.71 15.81
C ASN A 64 -1.54 -7.30 16.41
N CYS A 65 -2.74 -6.71 16.43
CA CYS A 65 -2.98 -5.32 16.86
C CYS A 65 -3.92 -5.18 18.07
N LYS A 66 -4.05 -6.20 18.91
CA LYS A 66 -4.96 -6.19 20.09
C LYS A 66 -4.68 -5.07 21.10
N ASN A 67 -3.42 -4.66 21.22
CA ASN A 67 -2.98 -3.62 22.15
C ASN A 67 -2.31 -2.49 21.36
N PRO A 68 -3.08 -1.66 20.65
CA PRO A 68 -2.54 -0.60 19.81
C PRO A 68 -1.88 0.51 20.64
N ALA A 69 -0.86 1.15 20.08
CA ALA A 69 -0.15 2.28 20.68
C ALA A 69 -0.48 3.60 19.96
N ASP A 70 0.13 4.70 20.39
CA ASP A 70 0.10 6.01 19.71
C ASP A 70 -1.32 6.57 19.47
N GLY A 71 -2.27 6.24 20.35
CA GLY A 71 -3.66 6.71 20.26
C GLY A 71 -4.48 6.07 19.14
N LEU A 72 -3.96 5.01 18.51
CA LEU A 72 -4.71 4.21 17.55
C LEU A 72 -5.70 3.29 18.25
N ASN A 73 -6.85 3.07 17.63
CA ASN A 73 -7.69 1.92 17.97
C ASN A 73 -7.23 0.65 17.20
N GLN A 74 -7.80 -0.50 17.55
CA GLN A 74 -7.39 -1.77 16.94
C GLN A 74 -7.57 -1.78 15.42
N ASN A 75 -8.69 -1.26 14.90
CA ASN A 75 -8.96 -1.24 13.46
C ASN A 75 -7.96 -0.35 12.71
N GLU A 76 -7.59 0.79 13.28
CA GLU A 76 -6.62 1.72 12.71
C GLU A 76 -5.21 1.12 12.67
N SER A 77 -4.75 0.53 13.78
CA SER A 77 -3.47 -0.17 13.84
C SER A 77 -3.45 -1.37 12.89
N ALA A 78 -4.54 -2.14 12.85
CA ALA A 78 -4.67 -3.29 11.96
C ALA A 78 -4.73 -2.89 10.49
N ALA A 79 -5.30 -1.74 10.14
CA ALA A 79 -5.28 -1.23 8.76
C ALA A 79 -3.85 -0.95 8.28
N ILE A 80 -3.01 -0.35 9.14
CA ILE A 80 -1.59 -0.13 8.86
C ILE A 80 -0.85 -1.46 8.74
N HIS A 81 -1.09 -2.37 9.69
CA HIS A 81 -0.49 -3.70 9.67
C HIS A 81 -0.82 -4.45 8.38
N LEU A 82 -2.11 -4.48 7.98
CA LEU A 82 -2.59 -5.12 6.77
C LEU A 82 -1.94 -4.54 5.51
N TYR A 83 -1.74 -3.21 5.45
CA TYR A 83 -1.02 -2.57 4.35
C TYR A 83 0.43 -3.08 4.26
N THR A 84 1.11 -3.27 5.39
CA THR A 84 2.51 -3.72 5.43
C THR A 84 2.68 -5.24 5.38
N MET A 85 1.59 -5.99 5.41
CA MET A 85 1.61 -7.45 5.48
C MET A 85 1.80 -8.05 4.08
N GLN A 86 2.70 -9.03 3.99
CA GLN A 86 2.88 -9.84 2.80
C GLN A 86 1.89 -11.00 2.82
N PHE A 87 1.09 -11.12 1.76
CA PHE A 87 0.17 -12.25 1.58
C PHE A 87 0.90 -13.41 0.89
N ASP A 88 0.43 -14.62 1.19
CA ASP A 88 0.80 -15.86 0.51
C ASP A 88 -0.47 -16.72 0.32
N PRO A 89 -0.94 -16.91 -0.93
CA PRO A 89 -0.37 -16.40 -2.18
C PRO A 89 -0.50 -14.88 -2.34
N ASP A 90 0.36 -14.30 -3.18
CA ASP A 90 0.22 -12.92 -3.69
C ASP A 90 -0.97 -12.82 -4.67
N PRO A 91 -1.58 -11.63 -4.87
CA PRO A 91 -1.05 -10.31 -4.52
C PRO A 91 -1.44 -9.79 -3.14
N SER A 92 -0.45 -9.26 -2.42
CA SER A 92 -0.63 -8.49 -1.18
C SER A 92 -1.46 -7.22 -1.37
N LEU A 93 -2.17 -6.78 -0.32
CA LEU A 93 -3.04 -5.59 -0.40
C LEU A 93 -2.32 -4.34 -0.93
N TYR A 94 -1.11 -4.04 -0.44
CA TYR A 94 -0.37 -2.86 -0.89
C TYR A 94 0.00 -2.92 -2.36
N HIS A 95 0.26 -4.11 -2.92
CA HIS A 95 0.57 -4.26 -4.33
C HIS A 95 -0.62 -3.77 -5.18
N VAL A 96 -1.82 -4.31 -4.89
CA VAL A 96 -3.03 -3.97 -5.64
C VAL A 96 -3.41 -2.51 -5.43
N LEU A 97 -3.36 -2.00 -4.19
CA LEU A 97 -3.70 -0.61 -3.90
C LEU A 97 -2.74 0.37 -4.59
N ASN A 98 -1.43 0.14 -4.52
CA ASN A 98 -0.45 1.02 -5.15
C ASN A 98 -0.58 1.03 -6.67
N GLU A 99 -0.92 -0.10 -7.29
CA GLU A 99 -1.25 -0.15 -8.72
C GLU A 99 -2.44 0.78 -9.05
N LYS A 100 -3.52 0.73 -8.25
CA LYS A 100 -4.69 1.60 -8.46
C LYS A 100 -4.38 3.08 -8.20
N LEU A 101 -3.51 3.38 -7.24
CA LEU A 101 -3.05 4.75 -6.95
C LEU A 101 -2.22 5.34 -8.10
N ARG A 102 -1.45 4.51 -8.82
CA ARG A 102 -0.70 4.91 -10.02
C ARG A 102 -1.58 5.04 -11.27
N SER A 103 -2.72 4.36 -11.30
CA SER A 103 -3.63 4.41 -12.45
C SER A 103 -4.19 5.81 -12.71
N GLU A 104 -4.22 6.20 -13.99
CA GLU A 104 -4.94 7.39 -14.45
C GLU A 104 -6.46 7.25 -14.27
N ASN A 105 -6.97 6.00 -14.26
CA ASN A 105 -8.37 5.72 -14.01
C ASN A 105 -8.72 5.86 -12.52
N ARG A 106 -9.01 7.09 -12.08
CA ARG A 106 -9.40 7.38 -10.70
C ARG A 106 -10.68 6.70 -10.23
N GLN A 107 -11.55 6.27 -11.15
CA GLN A 107 -12.77 5.54 -10.77
C GLN A 107 -12.46 4.17 -10.17
N SER A 108 -11.31 3.57 -10.54
CA SER A 108 -10.86 2.29 -9.98
C SER A 108 -10.55 2.33 -8.48
N LEU A 109 -10.35 3.52 -7.90
CA LEU A 109 -10.12 3.71 -6.47
C LEU A 109 -11.41 3.82 -5.65
N LYS A 110 -12.58 4.02 -6.27
CA LYS A 110 -13.84 4.18 -5.52
C LYS A 110 -14.14 3.02 -4.56
N PRO A 111 -13.94 1.74 -4.95
CA PRO A 111 -14.11 0.61 -4.02
C PRO A 111 -13.19 0.67 -2.81
N TRP A 112 -12.03 1.31 -2.94
CA TRP A 112 -11.00 1.43 -1.91
C TRP A 112 -11.25 2.57 -0.92
N PHE A 113 -12.26 3.41 -1.14
CA PHE A 113 -12.43 4.63 -0.34
C PHE A 113 -12.68 4.36 1.14
N SER A 114 -13.39 3.29 1.49
CA SER A 114 -13.60 2.92 2.89
C SER A 114 -12.29 2.51 3.56
N TYR A 115 -11.48 1.67 2.91
CA TYR A 115 -10.15 1.31 3.38
C TYR A 115 -9.21 2.53 3.48
N LEU A 116 -9.15 3.37 2.43
CA LEU A 116 -8.33 4.59 2.42
C LEU A 116 -8.74 5.56 3.53
N LYS A 117 -10.03 5.70 3.83
CA LYS A 117 -10.51 6.51 4.94
C LYS A 117 -9.97 6.01 6.27
N LEU A 118 -10.09 4.71 6.56
CA LEU A 118 -9.59 4.10 7.79
C LEU A 118 -8.07 4.23 7.90
N PHE A 119 -7.35 3.83 6.85
CA PHE A 119 -5.89 3.82 6.80
C PHE A 119 -5.28 5.22 6.93
N LEU A 120 -5.77 6.22 6.17
CA LEU A 120 -5.26 7.59 6.27
C LEU A 120 -5.61 8.25 7.60
N THR A 121 -6.76 7.92 8.18
CA THR A 121 -7.11 8.40 9.53
C THR A 121 -6.14 7.84 10.57
N ALA A 122 -5.79 6.55 10.47
CA ALA A 122 -4.78 5.93 11.32
C ALA A 122 -3.42 6.62 11.19
N LEU A 123 -2.93 6.81 9.96
CA LEU A 123 -1.65 7.47 9.72
C LEU A 123 -1.61 8.91 10.25
N TYR A 124 -2.72 9.66 10.16
CA TYR A 124 -2.78 11.03 10.65
C TYR A 124 -2.66 11.16 12.18
N LYS A 125 -2.98 10.09 12.93
CA LYS A 125 -2.83 10.07 14.39
C LYS A 125 -1.37 9.84 14.83
N LEU A 126 -0.55 9.23 13.98
CA LEU A 126 0.83 8.91 14.33
C LEU A 126 1.67 10.18 14.48
N PRO A 127 2.61 10.21 15.44
CA PRO A 127 3.47 11.36 15.65
C PRO A 127 4.39 11.57 14.45
N SER A 128 4.43 12.80 13.94
CA SER A 128 5.38 13.19 12.90
C SER A 128 6.81 13.24 13.47
N ARG A 129 7.77 12.61 12.78
CA ARG A 129 9.19 12.64 13.14
C ARG A 129 10.03 13.12 11.97
N SER A 130 10.94 14.05 12.22
CA SER A 130 11.97 14.46 11.26
C SER A 130 13.21 13.60 11.45
N GLN A 131 13.50 12.74 10.49
CA GLN A 131 14.66 11.84 10.53
C GLN A 131 15.10 11.46 9.11
N THR A 132 16.37 11.09 8.95
CA THR A 132 16.88 10.52 7.70
C THR A 132 16.42 9.07 7.57
N VAL A 133 15.80 8.76 6.42
CA VAL A 133 15.38 7.40 6.06
C VAL A 133 16.00 7.00 4.73
N TRP A 134 16.07 5.69 4.46
CA TRP A 134 16.66 5.12 3.25
C TRP A 134 15.62 4.25 2.53
N ARG A 135 15.46 4.44 1.22
CA ARG A 135 14.62 3.59 0.35
C ARG A 135 15.51 2.86 -0.64
N GLY A 136 15.56 1.53 -0.54
CA GLY A 136 16.30 0.69 -1.49
C GLY A 136 15.49 0.42 -2.76
N VAL A 137 16.10 0.63 -3.93
CA VAL A 137 15.50 0.28 -5.22
C VAL A 137 16.40 -0.74 -5.92
N ARG A 138 15.85 -1.91 -6.22
CA ARG A 138 16.61 -3.02 -6.83
C ARG A 138 16.76 -2.80 -8.34
N ASN A 139 17.95 -3.07 -8.87
CA ASN A 139 18.21 -3.19 -10.31
C ASN A 139 17.79 -1.98 -11.17
N VAL A 140 17.85 -0.76 -10.63
CA VAL A 140 17.59 0.48 -11.38
C VAL A 140 18.53 1.58 -10.85
N ASP A 141 19.25 2.24 -11.76
CA ASP A 141 19.93 3.50 -11.46
C ASP A 141 18.93 4.65 -11.66
N LEU A 142 18.66 5.37 -10.57
CA LEU A 142 17.72 6.48 -10.53
C LEU A 142 18.42 7.84 -10.51
N SER A 143 19.75 7.89 -10.47
CA SER A 143 20.53 9.13 -10.32
C SER A 143 20.15 10.20 -11.35
N ALA A 144 19.97 9.79 -12.61
CA ALA A 144 19.55 10.69 -13.69
C ALA A 144 18.11 11.22 -13.56
N LYS A 145 17.22 10.49 -12.86
CA LYS A 145 15.81 10.87 -12.67
C LYS A 145 15.61 11.81 -11.47
N TYR A 146 16.57 11.85 -10.55
CA TYR A 146 16.49 12.64 -9.31
C TYR A 146 17.68 13.60 -9.17
N PRO A 147 17.79 14.63 -10.04
CA PRO A 147 18.86 15.62 -9.92
C PRO A 147 18.80 16.38 -8.59
N THR A 148 19.97 16.74 -8.07
CA THR A 148 20.13 17.50 -6.83
C THR A 148 19.39 18.84 -6.91
N GLY A 149 18.67 19.19 -5.83
CA GLY A 149 17.92 20.44 -5.73
C GLY A 149 16.48 20.37 -6.26
N SER A 150 16.09 19.26 -6.90
CA SER A 150 14.72 19.04 -7.36
C SER A 150 13.80 18.53 -6.26
N LYS A 151 12.50 18.87 -6.38
CA LYS A 151 11.43 18.37 -5.51
C LYS A 151 10.61 17.34 -6.27
N PHE A 152 10.22 16.28 -5.58
CA PHE A 152 9.47 15.16 -6.15
C PHE A 152 8.28 14.83 -5.26
N ALA A 153 7.22 14.31 -5.88
CA ALA A 153 6.04 13.81 -5.20
C ALA A 153 5.82 12.36 -5.61
N PHE A 154 5.50 11.51 -4.64
CA PHE A 154 5.16 10.11 -4.84
C PHE A 154 3.65 9.95 -4.69
N THR A 155 3.00 9.27 -5.64
CA THR A 155 1.54 9.04 -5.63
C THR A 155 1.11 7.81 -4.83
N VAL A 156 2.09 7.03 -4.35
CA VAL A 156 1.91 5.80 -3.57
C VAL A 156 2.52 5.95 -2.18
N PHE A 157 2.14 5.07 -1.24
CA PHE A 157 2.77 5.08 0.08
C PHE A 157 4.11 4.35 0.05
N THR A 158 5.14 5.06 0.50
CA THR A 158 6.50 4.53 0.63
C THR A 158 6.79 4.28 2.10
N PHE A 159 6.83 3.01 2.50
CA PHE A 159 7.36 2.58 3.80
C PHE A 159 8.74 1.93 3.59
#